data_AF-A0A438IBI8-F1
#
_entry.id   AF-A0A438IBI8-F1
#
_cell.length_a   1.000
_cell.length_b   1.000
_cell.length_c   1.000
_cell.angle_alpha   90.00
_cell.angle_beta   90.00
_cell.angle_gamma   90.00
#
_symmetry.space_group_name_H-M   'P 1'
#
loop_
_entity.id
_entity.type
_entity.pdbx_description
1 polymer ?
#
loop_
_entity_poly.entity_id
_entity_poly.type
_entity_poly.pdbx_seq_one_letter_code
_entity_poly.pdbx_strand_id
1 'polypeptide(L)' 'MVSRYMNNPTERHMKAVYRILQYLKKSPGRGLYFKKTSSREVEVFTDADWAGSLTDRWSTTGYCSYVWGNLVTWRSKK' A
#
# COMPACT_ATOMS: atom_id res chain seq x y z
N MET A 1 5.62 -0.53 -5.41
CA MET A 1 6.70 -0.12 -6.33
C MET A 1 8.08 -0.17 -5.66
N VAL A 2 8.29 0.42 -4.49
CA VAL A 2 9.58 0.34 -3.77
C VAL A 2 9.88 -1.08 -3.28
N SER A 3 8.90 -1.78 -2.72
CA SER A 3 9.04 -3.16 -2.23
C SER A 3 9.33 -4.21 -3.33
N ARG A 4 9.02 -3.91 -4.60
CA ARG A 4 9.29 -4.80 -5.74
C ARG A 4 10.78 -4.95 -6.01
N TYR A 5 11.56 -3.89 -5.78
CA TYR A 5 12.96 -3.82 -6.14
C TYR A 5 13.90 -3.93 -4.93
N MET A 6 13.44 -4.57 -3.85
CA MET A 6 14.28 -4.76 -2.65
C MET A 6 15.52 -5.61 -2.94
N ASN A 7 15.43 -6.58 -3.85
CA ASN A 7 16.56 -7.45 -4.20
C ASN A 7 17.65 -6.74 -5.01
N ASN A 8 17.30 -5.68 -5.74
CA ASN A 8 18.25 -4.88 -6.52
C ASN A 8 17.71 -3.44 -6.73
N PRO A 9 17.83 -2.57 -5.72
CA PRO A 9 17.28 -1.22 -5.79
C PRO A 9 18.14 -0.30 -6.66
N THR A 10 17.49 0.54 -7.47
CA THR A 10 18.17 1.60 -8.23
C THR A 10 18.25 2.88 -7.38
N GLU A 11 19.05 3.86 -7.80
CA GLU A 11 19.12 5.17 -7.13
C GLU A 11 17.73 5.82 -7.01
N ARG A 12 16.88 5.70 -8.05
CA ARG A 12 15.49 6.18 -8.02
C ARG A 12 14.66 5.49 -6.94
N HIS A 13 14.82 4.17 -6.76
CA HIS A 13 14.14 3.43 -5.70
C HIS A 13 14.61 3.90 -4.32
N MET A 14 15.92 4.06 -4.12
CA MET A 14 16.51 4.53 -2.85
C MET A 14 16.06 5.95 -2.50
N LYS A 15 15.99 6.86 -3.47
CA LYS A 15 15.48 8.22 -3.26
C LYS A 15 14.02 8.20 -2.77
N ALA A 16 13.20 7.28 -3.27
CA ALA A 16 11.83 7.11 -2.78
C ALA A 16 11.79 6.55 -1.35
N VAL A 17 12.64 5.56 -1.02
CA VAL A 17 12.78 5.05 0.36
C VAL A 17 13.15 6.17 1.32
N TYR A 18 14.18 6.97 1.00
CA TYR A 18 14.60 8.07 1.87
C TYR A 18 13.51 9.11 2.09
N ARG A 19 12.71 9.41 1.05
CA ARG A 19 11.54 10.29 1.20
C ARG A 19 10.50 9.72 2.16
N ILE A 20 10.21 8.42 2.08
CA ILE A 20 9.29 7.73 3.01
C ILE A 20 9.84 7.81 4.43
N LEU A 21 11.12 7.50 4.65
CA LEU A 21 11.75 7.55 5.97
C LEU A 21 11.77 8.97 6.57
N GLN A 22 12.04 9.98 5.74
CA GLN A 22 11.98 11.38 6.17
C GLN A 22 10.57 11.80 6.58
N TYR A 23 9.54 11.34 5.87
CA TYR A 23 8.15 11.58 6.24
C TYR A 23 7.81 10.97 7.60
N LEU A 24 8.18 9.70 7.80
CA LEU A 24 7.96 9.00 9.08
C LEU A 24 8.70 9.70 10.23
N LYS A 25 9.98 10.08 10.03
CA LYS A 25 10.79 10.78 11.04
C LYS A 25 10.19 12.14 11.43
N LYS A 26 9.54 12.84 10.50
CA LYS A 26 8.86 14.12 10.75
C LYS A 26 7.52 13.97 11.48
N SER A 27 7.03 12.76 11.69
CA SER A 27 5.71 12.51 12.27
C SER A 27 5.67 11.28 13.18
N PRO A 28 6.49 11.24 14.26
CA PRO A 28 6.64 10.06 15.12
C PRO A 28 5.37 9.67 15.88
N GLY A 29 4.42 10.59 16.06
CA GLY A 29 3.14 10.32 16.72
C GLY A 29 1.98 10.01 15.77
N ARG A 30 2.20 9.98 14.45
CA ARG A 30 1.14 9.65 13.49
C ARG A 30 1.11 8.15 13.25
N GLY A 31 -0.05 7.55 13.47
CA GLY A 31 -0.30 6.12 13.24
C GLY A 31 -1.64 5.89 12.56
N LEU A 32 -1.97 4.62 12.36
CA LEU A 32 -3.30 4.22 11.92
C LEU A 32 -4.30 4.42 13.06
N TYR A 33 -5.43 5.04 12.74
CA TYR A 33 -6.52 5.23 13.69
C TYR A 33 -7.57 4.14 13.51
N PHE A 34 -7.78 3.37 14.57
CA PHE A 34 -8.81 2.35 14.63
C PHE A 34 -9.92 2.83 15.54
N LYS A 35 -11.14 2.93 15.02
CA LYS A 35 -12.31 3.35 15.78
C LYS A 35 -13.23 2.17 16.04
N LYS A 36 -13.89 2.18 17.21
CA LYS A 36 -15.02 1.28 17.44
C LYS A 36 -16.19 1.76 16.58
N THR A 37 -16.65 0.89 15.68
CA THR A 37 -17.82 1.13 14.83
C THR A 37 -18.96 0.22 15.29
N SER A 38 -20.21 0.66 15.11
CA SER A 38 -21.40 -0.17 15.35
C SER A 38 -21.63 -1.21 14.24
N SER A 39 -21.10 -0.96 13.04
CA SER A 39 -21.10 -1.93 11.94
C SER A 39 -20.28 -3.16 12.31
N ARG A 40 -20.87 -4.34 12.06
CA ARG A 40 -20.24 -5.65 12.24
C ARG A 40 -19.83 -6.28 10.90
N GLU A 41 -19.78 -5.47 9.85
CA GLU A 41 -19.55 -5.94 8.49
C GLU A 41 -18.07 -6.15 8.21
N VAL A 42 -17.81 -7.02 7.24
CA VAL A 42 -16.50 -7.22 6.63
C VAL A 42 -16.64 -6.82 5.17
N GLU A 43 -15.87 -5.83 4.76
CA GLU A 43 -15.88 -5.31 3.39
C GLU A 43 -14.54 -5.63 2.73
N VAL A 44 -14.57 -6.04 1.47
CA VAL A 44 -13.36 -6.31 0.69
C VAL A 44 -13.48 -5.56 -0.62
N PHE A 45 -12.48 -4.75 -0.91
CA PHE A 45 -12.35 -4.05 -2.17
C PHE A 45 -11.19 -4.64 -2.95
N THR A 46 -11.41 -4.84 -4.24
CA THR A 46 -10.40 -5.36 -5.18
C THR A 46 -10.32 -4.42 -6.38
N ASP A 47 -9.11 -4.13 -6.81
CA ASP A 47 -8.85 -3.30 -7.98
C ASP A 47 -7.82 -4.00 -8.87
N ALA A 48 -7.92 -3.77 -10.18
CA ALA A 48 -6.97 -4.28 -11.15
C ALA A 48 -6.80 -3.26 -12.27
N ASP A 49 -5.57 -2.81 -12.50
CA ASP A 49 -5.26 -2.06 -13.71
C ASP A 49 -5.09 -3.03 -14.90
N TRP A 50 -5.53 -2.63 -16.10
CA TRP A 50 -5.27 -3.41 -17.31
C TRP A 50 -4.03 -2.88 -18.01
N ALA A 51 -2.98 -3.69 -18.07
CA ALA A 51 -1.70 -3.37 -18.71
C ALA A 51 -1.11 -2.00 -18.31
N GLY A 52 -1.38 -1.50 -17.09
CA GLY A 52 -0.98 -0.17 -16.64
C GLY A 52 0.53 0.02 -16.52
N SER A 53 1.30 -1.07 -16.59
CA SER A 53 2.75 -1.03 -16.63
C SER A 53 3.31 -0.82 -18.03
N LEU A 54 3.86 0.36 -18.29
CA LEU A 54 4.59 0.62 -19.55
C LEU A 54 5.79 -0.31 -19.79
N THR A 55 6.41 -0.82 -18.71
CA THR A 55 7.61 -1.67 -18.78
C THR A 55 7.27 -3.11 -19.18
N ASP A 56 6.29 -3.72 -18.49
CA ASP A 56 6.04 -5.15 -18.55
C ASP A 56 4.68 -5.49 -19.19
N ARG A 57 3.81 -4.49 -19.41
CA ARG A 57 2.38 -4.58 -19.81
C ARG A 57 1.53 -5.55 -18.99
N TRP A 58 1.99 -5.91 -17.80
CA TRP A 58 1.22 -6.71 -16.85
C TRP A 58 0.35 -5.83 -15.96
N SER A 59 -0.80 -6.40 -15.61
CA SER A 59 -1.76 -5.85 -14.67
C SER A 59 -1.19 -5.84 -13.26
N THR A 60 -1.37 -4.73 -12.56
CA THR A 60 -1.25 -4.63 -11.12
C THR A 60 -2.61 -4.90 -10.51
N THR A 61 -2.70 -5.90 -9.65
CA THR A 61 -3.89 -6.21 -8.87
C THR A 61 -3.69 -5.74 -7.43
N GLY A 62 -4.73 -5.22 -6.81
CA GLY A 62 -4.75 -4.78 -5.43
C GLY A 62 -5.99 -5.27 -4.72
N TYR A 63 -5.88 -5.48 -3.41
CA TYR A 63 -7.04 -5.63 -2.56
C TYR A 63 -6.82 -4.98 -1.21
N CYS A 64 -7.91 -4.62 -0.55
CA CYS A 64 -7.93 -4.25 0.85
C CYS A 64 -9.17 -4.80 1.53
N SER A 65 -9.05 -5.14 2.82
CA SER A 65 -10.17 -5.60 3.63
C SER A 65 -10.36 -4.72 4.86
N TYR A 66 -11.63 -4.40 5.11
CA TYR A 66 -12.09 -3.68 6.27
C TYR A 66 -12.87 -4.63 7.17
N VAL A 67 -12.61 -4.55 8.47
CA VAL A 67 -13.39 -5.24 9.50
C VAL A 67 -13.95 -4.18 10.42
N TRP A 68 -15.28 -4.12 10.53
CA TRP A 68 -15.97 -3.14 11.37
C TRP A 68 -15.60 -1.69 11.01
N GLY A 69 -15.50 -1.41 9.71
CA GLY A 69 -15.12 -0.11 9.18
C GLY A 69 -13.64 0.27 9.38
N ASN A 70 -12.77 -0.68 9.77
CA ASN A 70 -11.35 -0.46 9.97
C ASN A 70 -10.51 -1.25 8.96
N LEU A 71 -9.53 -0.60 8.32
CA LEU A 71 -8.62 -1.25 7.37
C LEU A 71 -7.68 -2.21 8.10
N VAL A 72 -7.85 -3.52 7.91
CA VAL A 72 -7.03 -4.55 8.60
C VAL A 72 -6.00 -5.19 7.70
N THR A 73 -6.27 -5.33 6.40
CA THR A 73 -5.29 -5.86 5.44
C THR A 73 -5.34 -5.12 4.13
N TRP A 74 -4.18 -5.02 3.48
CA TRP A 74 -4.06 -4.52 2.13
C TRP A 74 -2.89 -5.21 1.45
N ARG A 75 -3.02 -5.43 0.15
CA ARG A 75 -1.94 -5.97 -0.68
C ARG A 75 -2.04 -5.39 -2.07
N SER A 76 -0.89 -5.10 -2.64
CA SER A 76 -0.74 -4.83 -4.06
C SER A 76 0.22 -5.87 -4.62
N LYS A 77 -0.23 -6.58 -5.66
CA LYS A 77 0.52 -7.59 -6.39
C LYS A 77 0.62 -7.15 -7.83
N LYS A 78 1.85 -7.08 -8.30
CA LYS A 78 2.18 -6.97 -9.71
C LYS A 78 2.83 -8.27 -10.15
#